data_AF-A0A6A6RIH9-F1
#
_entry.id   AF-A0A6A6RIH9-F1
#
_cell.length_a   1.000
_cell.length_b   1.000
_cell.length_c   1.000
_cell.angle_alpha   90.00
_cell.angle_beta   90.00
_cell.angle_gamma   90.00
#
_symmetry.space_group_name_H-M   'P 1'
#
loop_
_entity.id
_entity.type
_entity.pdbx_description
1 polymer ?
#
loop_
_entity_poly.entity_id
_entity_poly.type
_entity_poly.pdbx_seq_one_letter_code
_entity_poly.pdbx_strand_id
1 'polypeptide(L)'
;MSRLAGKNTVVSLIFNQDVNIDKSGDLTITVLSPIENGVRHVTDFLVSTQVCEKSPYLKPIIAMAEDPTEICLGEELKREGANKFGEKEGEDTEGVLVWLAHLHELTEEHMALLGLHEISITGIWHAIHMWNVFEHKKDMKALQPWFNKWCATNLVGKVLDLDTARLLALPCQIFDHAVGFATITRYLAYNHTGHIKACQQPKGCNANLTRLAPNDFLGPTNHARGGLKTALTKSLWKKAGDVLRFKQSKCNCWDATVGQYLGALVQLDAFPIEDVITHSSIREILERLKKFKYDWQPKCDICAGIDWLYVIKKTIVDTERYFDGLCLDCMDRSKPKGNCLDDKYWKANASGTGGRWDHRCRIKHNQPTWYVSWLGRDDTRQKLLKGASGGYRPMKDE
;
A
#
# COMPACT_ATOMS: atom_id res chain seq x y z
N MET A 1 -48.99 1.32 24.83
CA MET A 1 -49.35 2.27 23.74
C MET A 1 -48.76 3.63 24.04
N SER A 2 -47.62 3.96 23.45
CA SER A 2 -47.34 5.30 22.89
C SER A 2 -46.05 5.15 22.07
N ARG A 3 -46.18 5.38 20.76
CA ARG A 3 -45.13 5.17 19.76
C ARG A 3 -44.08 6.27 19.89
N LEU A 4 -42.82 5.87 19.88
CA LEU A 4 -41.68 6.76 19.64
C LEU A 4 -41.87 7.42 18.27
N ALA A 5 -42.11 8.73 18.28
CA ALA A 5 -42.08 9.56 17.08
C ALA A 5 -40.64 9.58 16.54
N GLY A 6 -40.41 8.87 15.45
CA GLY A 6 -39.19 9.01 14.67
C GLY A 6 -39.08 10.44 14.17
N LYS A 7 -37.99 11.13 14.51
CA LYS A 7 -37.65 12.42 13.91
C LYS A 7 -37.44 12.20 12.41
N ASN A 8 -38.41 12.59 11.59
CA ASN A 8 -38.24 12.74 10.15
C ASN A 8 -37.11 13.76 9.93
N THR A 9 -35.91 13.25 9.69
CA THR A 9 -34.78 14.08 9.30
C THR A 9 -35.05 14.48 7.86
N VAL A 10 -35.28 15.76 7.60
CA VAL A 10 -35.49 16.26 6.24
C VAL A 10 -34.18 16.02 5.47
N VAL A 11 -34.25 15.18 4.43
CA VAL A 11 -33.13 14.90 3.53
C VAL A 11 -33.35 15.74 2.28
N SER A 12 -32.35 16.54 1.90
CA SER A 12 -32.39 17.32 0.65
C SER A 12 -31.83 16.45 -0.49
N LEU A 13 -32.53 16.39 -1.63
CA LEU A 13 -32.03 15.73 -2.83
C LEU A 13 -31.30 16.74 -3.73
N ILE A 14 -30.08 16.42 -4.15
CA ILE A 14 -29.33 17.21 -5.12
C ILE A 14 -29.07 16.35 -6.36
N PHE A 15 -29.57 16.78 -7.50
CA PHE A 15 -29.28 16.14 -8.77
C PHE A 15 -27.87 16.52 -9.23
N ASN A 16 -27.04 15.51 -9.46
CA ASN A 16 -25.75 15.65 -10.12
C ASN A 16 -25.95 15.66 -11.64
N GLN A 17 -24.85 15.85 -12.37
CA GLN A 17 -24.88 15.79 -13.83
C GLN A 17 -25.23 14.37 -14.31
N ASP A 18 -26.17 14.28 -15.25
CA ASP A 18 -26.49 13.03 -15.94
C ASP A 18 -25.27 12.48 -16.67
N VAL A 19 -25.06 11.17 -16.55
CA VAL A 19 -23.91 10.49 -17.14
C VAL A 19 -24.38 9.60 -18.27
N ASN A 20 -24.01 9.97 -19.50
CA ASN A 20 -24.30 9.19 -20.68
C ASN A 20 -23.18 8.17 -20.93
N ILE A 21 -23.40 6.92 -20.55
CA ILE A 21 -22.45 5.81 -20.77
C ILE A 21 -22.61 5.27 -22.19
N ASP A 22 -23.84 5.14 -22.67
CA ASP A 22 -24.16 4.72 -24.03
C ASP A 22 -25.03 5.77 -24.73
N LYS A 23 -24.55 6.32 -25.85
CA LYS A 23 -25.28 7.31 -26.65
C LYS A 23 -26.60 6.77 -27.21
N SER A 24 -26.70 5.45 -27.34
CA SER A 24 -27.90 4.72 -27.75
C SER A 24 -28.62 4.06 -26.56
N GLY A 25 -28.27 4.44 -25.34
CA GLY A 25 -28.86 3.89 -24.13
C GLY A 25 -30.36 4.13 -24.07
N ASP A 26 -31.07 3.08 -23.67
CA ASP A 26 -32.52 2.95 -23.58
C ASP A 26 -32.98 2.65 -22.14
N LEU A 27 -32.04 2.53 -21.20
CA LEU A 27 -32.27 2.32 -19.78
C LEU A 27 -31.62 3.45 -18.98
N THR A 28 -32.41 4.07 -18.11
CA THR A 28 -31.94 5.02 -17.10
C THR A 28 -31.75 4.29 -15.77
N ILE A 29 -30.53 4.31 -15.24
CA ILE A 29 -30.23 3.83 -13.89
C ILE A 29 -30.03 5.05 -12.98
N THR A 30 -31.01 5.30 -12.11
CA THR A 30 -30.90 6.33 -11.08
C THR A 30 -30.15 5.79 -9.88
N VAL A 31 -29.07 6.44 -9.48
CA VAL A 31 -28.27 6.07 -8.32
C VAL A 31 -28.44 7.10 -7.21
N LEU A 32 -28.86 6.63 -6.05
CA LEU A 32 -28.97 7.44 -4.84
C LEU A 32 -27.73 7.28 -3.97
N SER A 33 -27.00 8.37 -3.76
CA SER A 33 -25.82 8.36 -2.91
C SER A 33 -26.18 8.13 -1.43
N PRO A 34 -25.19 7.74 -0.60
CA PRO A 34 -25.32 7.83 0.85
C PRO A 34 -25.73 9.25 1.28
N ILE A 35 -26.44 9.36 2.41
CA ILE A 35 -26.81 10.67 2.96
C ILE A 35 -25.57 11.29 3.61
N GLU A 36 -25.10 12.40 3.08
CA GLU A 36 -23.97 13.16 3.62
C GLU A 36 -24.46 14.55 4.05
N ASN A 37 -24.26 14.89 5.33
CA ASN A 37 -24.68 16.20 5.88
C ASN A 37 -26.16 16.56 5.63
N GLY A 38 -27.05 15.54 5.58
CA GLY A 38 -28.47 15.73 5.30
C GLY A 38 -28.82 15.91 3.82
N VAL A 39 -27.84 15.73 2.93
CA VAL A 39 -28.00 15.75 1.48
C VAL A 39 -27.85 14.34 0.93
N ARG A 40 -28.66 13.99 -0.07
CA ARG A 40 -28.51 12.79 -0.88
C ARG A 40 -28.38 13.22 -2.33
N HIS A 41 -27.31 12.79 -2.97
CA HIS A 41 -27.09 13.05 -4.38
C HIS A 41 -27.81 12.01 -5.23
N VAL A 42 -28.37 12.47 -6.35
CA VAL A 42 -29.05 11.65 -7.34
C VAL A 42 -28.26 11.76 -8.64
N THR A 43 -27.88 10.64 -9.23
CA THR A 43 -27.15 10.62 -10.51
C THR A 43 -27.81 9.63 -11.44
N ASP A 44 -28.21 10.09 -12.62
CA ASP A 44 -28.81 9.24 -13.64
C ASP A 44 -27.75 8.80 -14.64
N PHE A 45 -27.69 7.49 -14.87
CA PHE A 45 -26.82 6.87 -15.86
C PHE A 45 -27.66 6.38 -17.03
N LEU A 46 -27.41 6.91 -18.22
CA LEU A 46 -28.03 6.40 -19.45
C LEU A 46 -27.16 5.27 -20.03
N VAL A 47 -27.72 4.07 -20.07
CA VAL A 47 -27.04 2.80 -20.41
C VAL A 47 -27.87 1.95 -21.36
N SER A 48 -27.27 0.92 -21.94
CA SER A 48 -27.97 -0.05 -22.79
C SER A 48 -28.61 -1.17 -21.96
N THR A 49 -29.93 -1.35 -22.08
CA THR A 49 -30.67 -2.47 -21.49
C THR A 49 -30.05 -3.80 -21.88
N GLN A 50 -29.71 -3.97 -23.16
CA GLN A 50 -29.14 -5.21 -23.70
C GLN A 50 -27.82 -5.59 -23.02
N VAL A 51 -27.01 -4.61 -22.65
CA VAL A 51 -25.74 -4.81 -21.93
C VAL A 51 -26.03 -5.14 -20.47
N CYS A 52 -26.91 -4.38 -19.82
CA CYS A 52 -27.28 -4.58 -18.42
C CYS A 52 -27.96 -5.94 -18.15
N GLU A 53 -28.77 -6.46 -19.09
CA GLU A 53 -29.39 -7.79 -18.99
C GLU A 53 -28.38 -8.95 -18.99
N LYS A 54 -27.12 -8.71 -19.38
CA LYS A 54 -26.04 -9.69 -19.28
C LYS A 54 -25.42 -9.74 -17.89
N SER A 55 -25.59 -8.69 -17.08
CA SER A 55 -25.13 -8.68 -15.69
C SER A 55 -26.01 -9.61 -14.85
N PRO A 56 -25.42 -10.52 -14.04
CA PRO A 56 -26.21 -11.38 -13.18
C PRO A 56 -26.87 -10.61 -12.02
N TYR A 57 -26.43 -9.40 -11.73
CA TYR A 57 -27.04 -8.52 -10.73
C TYR A 57 -28.17 -7.65 -11.32
N LEU A 58 -27.93 -6.97 -12.45
CA LEU A 58 -28.96 -6.09 -13.03
C LEU A 58 -30.12 -6.85 -13.70
N LYS A 59 -29.86 -8.01 -14.31
CA LYS A 59 -30.90 -8.79 -14.99
C LYS A 59 -32.15 -9.05 -14.14
N PRO A 60 -32.05 -9.58 -12.90
CA PRO A 60 -33.24 -9.77 -12.07
C PRO A 60 -33.89 -8.45 -11.63
N ILE A 61 -33.13 -7.37 -11.45
CA ILE A 61 -33.66 -6.06 -11.06
C ILE A 61 -34.51 -5.48 -12.20
N ILE A 62 -33.98 -5.47 -13.42
CA ILE A 62 -34.70 -5.00 -14.62
C ILE A 62 -35.97 -5.84 -14.85
N ALA A 63 -35.88 -7.16 -14.71
CA ALA A 63 -37.04 -8.04 -14.89
C ALA A 63 -38.14 -7.87 -13.82
N MET A 64 -37.81 -7.28 -12.67
CA MET A 64 -38.75 -7.05 -11.56
C MET A 64 -39.22 -5.59 -11.49
N ALA A 65 -38.65 -4.69 -12.28
CA ALA A 65 -39.02 -3.28 -12.30
C ALA A 65 -40.43 -3.08 -12.87
N GLU A 66 -41.17 -2.09 -12.34
CA GLU A 66 -42.47 -1.70 -12.89
C GLU A 66 -42.31 -1.10 -14.29
N ASP A 67 -41.23 -0.32 -14.48
CA ASP A 67 -40.76 0.15 -15.77
C ASP A 67 -39.38 -0.45 -16.07
N PRO A 68 -39.25 -1.32 -17.09
CA PRO A 68 -37.96 -1.91 -17.43
C PRO A 68 -36.96 -0.92 -18.06
N THR A 69 -37.39 0.32 -18.37
CA THR A 69 -36.54 1.40 -18.90
C THR A 69 -36.01 2.34 -17.81
N GLU A 70 -36.48 2.20 -16.57
CA GLU A 70 -36.04 3.00 -15.42
C GLU A 70 -35.86 2.13 -14.18
N ILE A 71 -34.63 2.07 -13.66
CA ILE A 71 -34.35 1.36 -12.41
C ILE A 71 -33.62 2.26 -11.42
N CYS A 72 -33.85 2.05 -10.13
CA CYS A 72 -33.24 2.81 -9.05
C CYS A 72 -32.31 1.92 -8.20
N LEU A 73 -31.07 2.34 -8.01
CA LEU A 73 -30.09 1.71 -7.12
C LEU A 73 -29.90 2.56 -5.86
N GLY A 74 -29.81 1.89 -4.70
CA GLY A 74 -29.64 2.55 -3.39
C GLY A 74 -30.93 2.72 -2.56
N GLU A 75 -32.08 2.26 -3.08
CA GLU A 75 -33.37 2.21 -2.35
C GLU A 75 -33.71 0.84 -1.77
N GLU A 76 -32.99 -0.23 -2.14
CA GLU A 76 -33.35 -1.59 -1.78
C GLU A 76 -33.40 -1.79 -0.25
N LEU A 77 -34.58 -2.16 0.28
CA LEU A 77 -34.72 -2.73 1.62
C LEU A 77 -33.96 -4.07 1.67
N LYS A 78 -32.67 -4.01 2.02
CA LYS A 78 -31.82 -5.20 2.16
C LYS A 78 -32.50 -6.20 3.12
N ARG A 79 -32.84 -7.40 2.61
CA ARG A 79 -33.64 -8.44 3.28
C ARG A 79 -33.24 -8.63 4.75
N GLU A 80 -34.23 -8.78 5.63
CA GLU A 80 -34.02 -9.11 7.04
C GLU A 80 -33.08 -10.32 7.20
N GLY A 81 -32.01 -10.14 7.98
CA GLY A 81 -31.00 -11.15 8.23
C GLY A 81 -29.69 -10.98 7.46
N ALA A 82 -29.66 -10.11 6.44
CA ALA A 82 -28.47 -9.87 5.62
C ALA A 82 -27.63 -8.66 6.05
N ASN A 83 -27.75 -8.18 7.31
CA ASN A 83 -26.76 -7.42 8.11
C ASN A 83 -27.45 -6.71 9.30
N LYS A 84 -26.80 -6.64 10.47
CA LYS A 84 -27.18 -5.73 11.59
C LYS A 84 -26.79 -4.26 11.32
N PHE A 85 -26.77 -3.84 10.05
CA PHE A 85 -26.41 -2.48 9.64
C PHE A 85 -27.65 -1.89 8.97
N GLY A 86 -28.35 -1.04 9.74
CA GLY A 86 -29.68 -0.54 9.43
C GLY A 86 -29.71 0.42 8.25
N GLU A 87 -30.91 0.50 7.65
CA GLU A 87 -31.55 1.70 7.12
C GLU A 87 -30.60 2.90 6.84
N LYS A 88 -30.37 3.23 5.54
CA LYS A 88 -29.85 4.51 4.97
C LYS A 88 -28.49 4.52 4.22
N GLU A 89 -28.04 3.46 3.55
CA GLU A 89 -26.66 3.49 3.00
C GLU A 89 -26.45 4.00 1.57
N GLY A 90 -27.45 4.06 0.67
CA GLY A 90 -27.21 4.52 -0.72
C GLY A 90 -26.11 3.71 -1.45
N GLU A 91 -25.75 4.12 -2.66
CA GLU A 91 -24.68 3.50 -3.45
C GLU A 91 -23.62 4.55 -3.84
N ASP A 92 -22.34 4.14 -3.85
CA ASP A 92 -21.23 5.01 -4.23
C ASP A 92 -21.22 5.23 -5.75
N THR A 93 -21.51 6.46 -6.16
CA THR A 93 -21.66 6.85 -7.56
C THR A 93 -20.40 6.61 -8.39
N GLU A 94 -19.19 6.81 -7.81
CA GLU A 94 -17.92 6.57 -8.51
C GLU A 94 -17.72 5.07 -8.79
N GLY A 95 -18.00 4.22 -7.79
CA GLY A 95 -17.97 2.77 -7.92
C GLY A 95 -18.95 2.26 -8.98
N VAL A 96 -20.19 2.77 -8.99
CA VAL A 96 -21.19 2.43 -10.00
C VAL A 96 -20.72 2.84 -11.40
N LEU A 97 -20.19 4.06 -11.54
CA LEU A 97 -19.66 4.56 -12.81
C LEU A 97 -18.58 3.64 -13.37
N VAL A 98 -17.60 3.24 -12.56
CA VAL A 98 -16.54 2.31 -13.00
C VAL A 98 -17.13 0.95 -13.40
N TRP A 99 -18.05 0.41 -12.61
CA TRP A 99 -18.68 -0.88 -12.91
C TRP A 99 -19.47 -0.84 -14.22
N LEU A 100 -20.34 0.16 -14.41
CA LEU A 100 -21.15 0.30 -15.62
C LEU A 100 -20.28 0.57 -16.85
N ALA A 101 -19.23 1.39 -16.73
CA ALA A 101 -18.31 1.65 -17.83
C ALA A 101 -17.60 0.38 -18.32
N HIS A 102 -17.18 -0.49 -17.40
CA HIS A 102 -16.56 -1.77 -17.76
C HIS A 102 -17.57 -2.81 -18.25
N LEU A 103 -18.83 -2.75 -17.78
CA LEU A 103 -19.90 -3.58 -18.31
C LEU A 103 -20.21 -3.25 -19.78
N HIS A 104 -20.10 -1.97 -20.15
CA HIS A 104 -20.28 -1.46 -21.51
C HIS A 104 -19.00 -1.48 -22.37
N GLU A 105 -17.90 -2.02 -21.84
CA GLU A 105 -16.62 -2.12 -22.55
C GLU A 105 -16.17 -0.76 -23.14
N LEU A 106 -16.36 0.33 -22.38
CA LEU A 106 -16.03 1.67 -22.86
C LEU A 106 -14.56 1.79 -23.28
N THR A 107 -14.30 2.61 -24.29
CA THR A 107 -12.93 2.92 -24.71
C THR A 107 -12.23 3.76 -23.65
N GLU A 108 -10.90 3.65 -23.58
CA GLU A 108 -10.07 4.45 -22.66
C GLU A 108 -10.29 5.97 -22.81
N GLU A 109 -10.52 6.45 -24.04
CA GLU A 109 -10.83 7.86 -24.31
C GLU A 109 -12.15 8.27 -23.66
N HIS A 110 -13.18 7.42 -23.76
CA HIS A 110 -14.47 7.70 -23.15
C HIS A 110 -14.40 7.61 -21.63
N MET A 111 -13.69 6.63 -21.08
CA MET A 111 -13.43 6.53 -19.64
C MET A 111 -12.70 7.78 -19.11
N ALA A 112 -11.76 8.34 -19.86
CA ALA A 112 -11.08 9.57 -19.49
C ALA A 112 -12.03 10.80 -19.50
N LEU A 113 -12.90 10.91 -20.51
CA LEU A 113 -13.90 11.99 -20.58
C LEU A 113 -14.89 11.96 -19.41
N LEU A 114 -15.25 10.75 -18.96
CA LEU A 114 -16.12 10.54 -17.81
C LEU A 114 -15.40 10.67 -16.45
N GLY A 115 -14.11 11.00 -16.43
CA GLY A 115 -13.35 11.22 -15.20
C GLY A 115 -13.01 9.94 -14.43
N LEU A 116 -13.05 8.75 -15.05
CA LEU A 116 -12.77 7.48 -14.34
C LEU A 116 -11.33 7.38 -13.81
N HIS A 117 -10.42 8.21 -14.29
CA HIS A 117 -9.04 8.28 -13.81
C HIS A 117 -8.83 9.30 -12.69
N GLU A 118 -9.88 10.01 -12.27
CA GLU A 118 -9.85 11.04 -11.23
C GLU A 118 -10.67 10.64 -10.00
N ILE A 119 -11.27 9.45 -10.02
CA ILE A 119 -12.07 8.95 -8.91
C ILE A 119 -11.28 8.84 -7.61
N SER A 120 -12.00 8.93 -6.50
CA SER A 120 -11.43 8.76 -5.17
C SER A 120 -10.98 7.31 -4.90
N ILE A 121 -10.12 7.14 -3.90
CA ILE A 121 -9.70 5.81 -3.45
C ILE A 121 -10.88 5.02 -2.87
N THR A 122 -11.85 5.72 -2.27
CA THR A 122 -13.10 5.14 -1.81
C THR A 122 -13.89 4.57 -2.99
N GLY A 123 -14.01 5.32 -4.09
CA GLY A 123 -14.60 4.84 -5.34
C GLY A 123 -13.92 3.59 -5.89
N ILE A 124 -12.59 3.48 -5.79
CA ILE A 124 -11.86 2.24 -6.18
C ILE A 124 -12.31 1.06 -5.34
N TRP A 125 -12.45 1.23 -4.03
CA TRP A 125 -12.91 0.16 -3.13
C TRP A 125 -14.34 -0.28 -3.45
N HIS A 126 -15.23 0.67 -3.74
CA HIS A 126 -16.59 0.37 -4.17
C HIS A 126 -16.61 -0.34 -5.52
N ALA A 127 -15.81 0.10 -6.50
CA ALA A 127 -15.68 -0.58 -7.79
C ALA A 127 -15.20 -2.03 -7.64
N ILE A 128 -14.19 -2.27 -6.79
CA ILE A 128 -13.71 -3.62 -6.45
C ILE A 128 -14.84 -4.45 -5.82
N HIS A 129 -15.58 -3.88 -4.87
CA HIS A 129 -16.67 -4.55 -4.19
C HIS A 129 -17.79 -4.93 -5.17
N MET A 130 -18.27 -3.98 -5.95
CA MET A 130 -19.33 -4.18 -6.95
C MET A 130 -18.93 -5.20 -7.99
N TRP A 131 -17.72 -5.11 -8.55
CA TRP A 131 -17.26 -6.11 -9.52
C TRP A 131 -17.19 -7.52 -8.92
N ASN A 132 -16.72 -7.65 -7.68
CA ASN A 132 -16.65 -8.96 -7.03
C ASN A 132 -18.02 -9.54 -6.67
N VAL A 133 -18.96 -8.71 -6.19
CA VAL A 133 -20.27 -9.17 -5.72
C VAL A 133 -21.25 -9.29 -6.89
N PHE A 134 -21.37 -8.23 -7.69
CA PHE A 134 -22.33 -8.12 -8.78
C PHE A 134 -21.88 -8.87 -10.02
N GLU A 135 -20.58 -8.92 -10.30
CA GLU A 135 -20.02 -9.61 -11.47
C GLU A 135 -19.19 -10.84 -11.07
N HIS A 136 -19.59 -11.57 -10.02
CA HIS A 136 -18.87 -12.71 -9.42
C HIS A 136 -18.41 -13.83 -10.38
N LYS A 137 -18.92 -13.86 -11.61
CA LYS A 137 -18.50 -14.80 -12.68
C LYS A 137 -17.34 -14.29 -13.53
N LYS A 138 -16.97 -13.01 -13.43
CA LYS A 138 -15.92 -12.36 -14.21
C LYS A 138 -14.63 -12.25 -13.39
N ASP A 139 -13.49 -12.32 -14.08
CA ASP A 139 -12.17 -12.14 -13.45
C ASP A 139 -11.96 -10.64 -13.12
N MET A 140 -11.43 -10.35 -11.93
CA MET A 140 -11.05 -9.00 -11.51
C MET A 140 -10.00 -8.36 -12.42
N LYS A 141 -9.25 -9.18 -13.18
CA LYS A 141 -8.30 -8.70 -14.20
C LYS A 141 -8.93 -7.81 -15.27
N ALA A 142 -10.24 -7.88 -15.48
CA ALA A 142 -10.93 -7.00 -16.40
C ALA A 142 -10.76 -5.50 -16.03
N LEU A 143 -10.70 -5.18 -14.73
CA LEU A 143 -10.49 -3.80 -14.25
C LEU A 143 -9.01 -3.41 -14.15
N GLN A 144 -8.08 -4.35 -14.37
CA GLN A 144 -6.65 -4.11 -14.18
C GLN A 144 -6.07 -3.01 -15.10
N PRO A 145 -6.42 -2.93 -16.40
CA PRO A 145 -5.94 -1.85 -17.27
C PRO A 145 -6.32 -0.46 -16.77
N TRP A 146 -7.60 -0.28 -16.40
CA TRP A 146 -8.11 0.96 -15.82
C TRP A 146 -7.37 1.33 -14.54
N PHE A 147 -7.22 0.38 -13.60
CA PHE A 147 -6.52 0.67 -12.35
C PHE A 147 -5.05 1.04 -12.58
N ASN A 148 -4.36 0.38 -13.52
CA ASN A 148 -3.00 0.73 -13.90
C ASN A 148 -2.91 2.17 -14.43
N LYS A 149 -3.90 2.59 -15.22
CA LYS A 149 -3.99 3.96 -15.74
C LYS A 149 -4.26 4.97 -14.63
N TRP A 150 -5.20 4.66 -13.74
CA TRP A 150 -5.47 5.46 -12.54
C TRP A 150 -4.20 5.63 -11.68
N CYS A 151 -3.44 4.56 -11.45
CA CYS A 151 -2.16 4.62 -10.74
C CYS A 151 -1.14 5.51 -11.45
N ALA A 152 -1.02 5.42 -12.77
CA ALA A 152 -0.08 6.27 -13.53
C ALA A 152 -0.43 7.76 -13.40
N THR A 153 -1.72 8.10 -13.40
CA THR A 153 -2.21 9.48 -13.25
C THR A 153 -2.09 10.01 -11.82
N ASN A 154 -2.29 9.15 -10.81
CA ASN A 154 -2.44 9.59 -9.42
C ASN A 154 -1.27 9.28 -8.50
N LEU A 155 -0.35 8.39 -8.87
CA LEU A 155 0.81 8.03 -8.03
C LEU A 155 2.12 8.63 -8.53
N VAL A 156 2.25 8.88 -9.83
CA VAL A 156 3.51 9.38 -10.40
C VAL A 156 3.63 10.89 -10.14
N GLY A 157 4.64 11.28 -9.37
CA GLY A 157 4.96 12.69 -9.10
C GLY A 157 4.03 13.40 -8.11
N LYS A 158 3.00 12.72 -7.57
CA LYS A 158 2.12 13.26 -6.54
C LYS A 158 2.63 12.94 -5.13
N VAL A 159 2.33 13.82 -4.19
CA VAL A 159 2.61 13.61 -2.76
C VAL A 159 1.57 12.64 -2.21
N LEU A 160 2.01 11.47 -1.78
CA LEU A 160 1.19 10.53 -1.04
C LEU A 160 1.04 11.01 0.41
N ASP A 161 -0.15 10.88 0.99
CA ASP A 161 -0.33 10.92 2.44
C ASP A 161 -0.41 9.50 3.01
N LEU A 162 -0.33 9.40 4.34
CA LEU A 162 -0.28 8.09 5.03
C LEU A 162 -1.57 7.30 4.91
N ASP A 163 -2.74 7.95 4.89
CA ASP A 163 -4.03 7.26 4.86
C ASP A 163 -4.33 6.76 3.45
N THR A 164 -4.05 7.57 2.43
CA THR A 164 -4.04 7.15 1.03
C THR A 164 -3.13 5.94 0.81
N ALA A 165 -1.88 6.00 1.28
CA ALA A 165 -0.94 4.90 1.12
C ALA A 165 -1.45 3.61 1.80
N ARG A 166 -2.05 3.71 2.98
CA ARG A 166 -2.64 2.56 3.68
C ARG A 166 -3.83 1.96 2.91
N LEU A 167 -4.69 2.79 2.31
CA LEU A 167 -5.86 2.33 1.57
C LEU A 167 -5.52 1.71 0.20
N LEU A 168 -4.42 2.12 -0.43
CA LEU A 168 -4.05 1.67 -1.77
C LEU A 168 -3.20 0.40 -1.82
N ALA A 169 -2.58 0.00 -0.70
CA ALA A 169 -1.74 -1.20 -0.68
C ALA A 169 -2.50 -2.46 -1.14
N LEU A 170 -3.74 -2.64 -0.69
CA LEU A 170 -4.57 -3.79 -1.06
C LEU A 170 -5.08 -3.71 -2.51
N PRO A 171 -5.64 -2.59 -3.02
CA PRO A 171 -5.95 -2.43 -4.43
C PRO A 171 -4.77 -2.74 -5.36
N CYS A 172 -3.56 -2.24 -5.06
CA CYS A 172 -2.38 -2.56 -5.85
C CYS A 172 -2.07 -4.06 -5.85
N GLN A 173 -2.35 -4.76 -4.76
CA GLN A 173 -2.18 -6.21 -4.70
C GLN A 173 -3.28 -6.96 -5.46
N ILE A 174 -4.54 -6.55 -5.33
CA ILE A 174 -5.70 -7.16 -6.01
C ILE A 174 -5.51 -7.09 -7.52
N PHE A 175 -5.06 -5.94 -8.03
CA PHE A 175 -4.78 -5.72 -9.44
C PHE A 175 -3.35 -6.08 -9.88
N ASP A 176 -2.58 -6.77 -9.04
CA ASP A 176 -1.22 -7.23 -9.35
C ASP A 176 -0.31 -6.10 -9.88
N HIS A 177 -0.46 -4.90 -9.34
CA HIS A 177 0.27 -3.69 -9.71
C HIS A 177 1.56 -3.56 -8.88
N ALA A 178 2.60 -4.30 -9.28
CA ALA A 178 3.85 -4.44 -8.53
C ALA A 178 4.57 -3.11 -8.23
N VAL A 179 4.58 -2.16 -9.17
CA VAL A 179 5.28 -0.88 -9.02
C VAL A 179 4.60 -0.03 -7.93
N GLY A 180 3.29 0.19 -8.03
CA GLY A 180 2.56 0.95 -7.01
C GLY A 180 2.58 0.27 -5.65
N PHE A 181 2.47 -1.07 -5.57
CA PHE A 181 2.56 -1.80 -4.30
C PHE A 181 3.90 -1.55 -3.58
N ALA A 182 5.01 -1.61 -4.33
CA ALA A 182 6.33 -1.31 -3.79
C ALA A 182 6.46 0.16 -3.38
N THR A 183 6.03 1.10 -4.22
CA THR A 183 6.07 2.54 -3.91
C THR A 183 5.29 2.86 -2.64
N ILE A 184 4.08 2.31 -2.47
CA ILE A 184 3.22 2.52 -1.32
C ILE A 184 3.85 1.94 -0.04
N THR A 185 4.28 0.68 -0.08
CA THR A 185 4.86 0.01 1.10
C THR A 185 6.21 0.63 1.49
N ARG A 186 7.00 1.10 0.54
CA ARG A 186 8.17 1.94 0.79
C ARG A 186 7.78 3.23 1.47
N TYR A 187 6.81 3.96 0.91
CA TYR A 187 6.34 5.21 1.49
C TYR A 187 5.90 5.04 2.96
N LEU A 188 5.14 3.98 3.26
CA LEU A 188 4.72 3.64 4.62
C LEU A 188 5.91 3.36 5.55
N ALA A 189 6.90 2.56 5.13
CA ALA A 189 8.05 2.23 5.97
C ALA A 189 8.88 3.46 6.36
N TYR A 190 9.04 4.43 5.44
CA TYR A 190 9.86 5.62 5.66
C TYR A 190 9.12 6.76 6.37
N ASN A 191 7.83 6.98 6.09
CA ASN A 191 7.11 8.18 6.53
C ASN A 191 6.18 7.94 7.74
N HIS A 192 5.85 6.69 8.07
CA HIS A 192 4.98 6.41 9.20
C HIS A 192 5.72 6.58 10.54
N THR A 193 5.04 7.08 11.57
CA THR A 193 5.55 7.17 12.95
C THR A 193 5.02 6.02 13.80
N GLY A 194 5.89 5.33 14.54
CA GLY A 194 5.52 4.13 15.30
C GLY A 194 5.12 2.93 14.44
N HIS A 195 4.24 2.08 14.97
CA HIS A 195 3.82 0.83 14.35
C HIS A 195 2.73 1.07 13.30
N ILE A 196 2.92 0.58 12.08
CA ILE A 196 1.94 0.66 11.00
C ILE A 196 0.80 -0.30 11.32
N LYS A 197 -0.40 0.24 11.51
CA LYS A 197 -1.63 -0.52 11.76
C LYS A 197 -2.36 -0.79 10.44
N ALA A 198 -3.19 -1.84 10.45
CA ALA A 198 -4.07 -2.11 9.31
C ALA A 198 -4.99 -0.93 9.05
N CYS A 199 -5.15 -0.59 7.77
CA CYS A 199 -6.22 0.30 7.37
C CYS A 199 -7.55 -0.43 7.53
N GLN A 200 -8.54 0.27 8.06
CA GLN A 200 -9.92 -0.18 7.93
C GLN A 200 -10.34 0.07 6.50
N GLN A 201 -10.77 -0.99 5.79
CA GLN A 201 -11.44 -0.83 4.50
C GLN A 201 -12.63 0.14 4.68
N PRO A 202 -13.01 0.90 3.63
CA PRO A 202 -14.25 1.67 3.68
C PRO A 202 -15.41 0.77 4.10
N LYS A 203 -16.34 1.33 4.88
CA LYS A 203 -17.51 0.57 5.36
C LYS A 203 -18.24 -0.06 4.17
N GLY A 204 -18.71 -1.30 4.32
CA GLY A 204 -19.37 -2.05 3.25
C GLY A 204 -18.42 -2.80 2.31
N CYS A 205 -17.13 -2.43 2.24
CA CYS A 205 -16.16 -3.04 1.34
C CYS A 205 -15.43 -4.25 1.97
N ASN A 206 -16.15 -5.32 2.31
CA ASN A 206 -15.55 -6.57 2.82
C ASN A 206 -15.14 -7.51 1.68
N ALA A 207 -14.09 -7.14 0.96
CA ALA A 207 -13.58 -7.95 -0.14
C ALA A 207 -12.63 -9.04 0.37
N ASN A 208 -13.10 -10.30 0.49
CA ASN A 208 -12.26 -11.50 0.63
C ASN A 208 -11.55 -11.85 -0.70
N LEU A 209 -10.96 -10.86 -1.35
CA LEU A 209 -10.39 -10.93 -2.70
C LEU A 209 -8.87 -11.01 -2.70
N THR A 210 -8.26 -10.82 -1.54
CA THR A 210 -6.83 -10.59 -1.46
C THR A 210 -6.10 -11.92 -1.44
N ARG A 211 -5.08 -12.07 -2.30
CA ARG A 211 -4.15 -13.21 -2.25
C ARG A 211 -3.27 -13.23 -0.99
N LEU A 212 -3.30 -12.13 -0.23
CA LEU A 212 -2.49 -11.83 0.95
C LEU A 212 -3.45 -11.25 1.98
N ALA A 213 -3.39 -11.73 3.21
CA ALA A 213 -4.08 -11.07 4.31
C ALA A 213 -3.43 -9.69 4.58
N PRO A 214 -4.14 -8.72 5.18
CA PRO A 214 -3.52 -7.45 5.55
C PRO A 214 -2.22 -7.61 6.35
N ASN A 215 -2.16 -8.62 7.23
CA ASN A 215 -0.97 -8.94 8.02
C ASN A 215 0.23 -9.38 7.17
N ASP A 216 -0.01 -9.99 6.00
CA ASP A 216 1.05 -10.48 5.12
C ASP A 216 1.85 -9.35 4.47
N PHE A 217 1.36 -8.10 4.46
CA PHE A 217 2.15 -6.95 4.02
C PHE A 217 2.48 -5.98 5.16
N LEU A 218 1.60 -5.81 6.15
CA LEU A 218 1.84 -4.91 7.28
C LEU A 218 2.98 -5.40 8.17
N GLY A 219 3.02 -6.70 8.48
CA GLY A 219 4.09 -7.31 9.27
C GLY A 219 5.46 -7.09 8.61
N PRO A 220 5.63 -7.50 7.34
CA PRO A 220 6.83 -7.22 6.56
C PRO A 220 7.22 -5.75 6.45
N THR A 221 6.24 -4.84 6.28
CA THR A 221 6.53 -3.40 6.19
C THR A 221 7.05 -2.86 7.53
N ASN A 222 6.46 -3.28 8.65
CA ASN A 222 6.98 -2.94 10.00
C ASN A 222 8.37 -3.54 10.24
N HIS A 223 8.63 -4.76 9.76
CA HIS A 223 9.96 -5.37 9.81
C HIS A 223 10.98 -4.57 8.98
N ALA A 224 10.60 -4.10 7.78
CA ALA A 224 11.44 -3.23 6.97
C ALA A 224 11.79 -1.92 7.69
N ARG A 225 10.81 -1.31 8.39
CA ARG A 225 11.05 -0.14 9.24
C ARG A 225 12.04 -0.44 10.37
N GLY A 226 11.92 -1.59 11.04
CA GLY A 226 12.90 -2.05 12.02
C GLY A 226 14.31 -2.19 11.41
N GLY A 227 14.39 -2.72 10.19
CA GLY A 227 15.64 -2.80 9.42
C GLY A 227 16.25 -1.44 9.10
N LEU A 228 15.42 -0.46 8.71
CA LEU A 228 15.85 0.93 8.48
C LEU A 228 16.42 1.56 9.75
N LYS A 229 15.74 1.36 10.89
CA LYS A 229 16.24 1.78 12.21
C LYS A 229 17.64 1.23 12.46
N THR A 230 17.82 -0.09 12.35
CA THR A 230 19.11 -0.75 12.60
C THR A 230 20.19 -0.28 11.62
N ALA A 231 19.86 -0.12 10.34
CA ALA A 231 20.79 0.37 9.33
C ALA A 231 21.27 1.80 9.63
N LEU A 232 20.34 2.67 10.03
CA LEU A 232 20.62 4.05 10.40
C LEU A 232 21.49 4.12 11.66
N THR A 233 21.11 3.45 12.76
CA THR A 233 21.90 3.39 14.00
C THR A 233 23.31 2.88 13.73
N LYS A 234 23.44 1.77 12.99
CA LYS A 234 24.73 1.17 12.67
C LYS A 234 25.62 2.13 11.86
N SER A 235 25.05 2.83 10.88
CA SER A 235 25.80 3.73 10.00
C SER A 235 26.29 4.97 10.75
N LEU A 236 25.44 5.58 11.57
CA LEU A 236 25.82 6.73 12.42
C LEU A 236 26.89 6.36 13.45
N TRP A 237 26.79 5.15 14.04
CA TRP A 237 27.70 4.71 15.09
C TRP A 237 29.03 4.16 14.56
N LYS A 238 29.06 3.57 13.36
CA LYS A 238 30.21 2.81 12.85
C LYS A 238 31.52 3.57 13.01
N LYS A 239 31.59 4.82 12.51
CA LYS A 239 32.82 5.60 12.53
C LYS A 239 33.21 6.04 13.94
N ALA A 240 32.24 6.43 14.77
CA ALA A 240 32.49 6.76 16.18
C ALA A 240 33.03 5.55 16.95
N GLY A 241 32.40 4.38 16.78
CA GLY A 241 32.85 3.12 17.36
C GLY A 241 34.24 2.70 16.88
N ASP A 242 34.61 2.97 15.63
CA ASP A 242 35.96 2.68 15.12
C ASP A 242 37.02 3.58 15.78
N VAL A 243 36.71 4.86 16.01
CA VAL A 243 37.61 5.78 16.76
C VAL A 243 37.80 5.27 18.19
N LEU A 244 36.70 4.92 18.86
CA LEU A 244 36.71 4.39 20.22
C LEU A 244 37.49 3.06 20.33
N ARG A 245 37.47 2.20 19.31
CA ARG A 245 38.17 0.91 19.38
C ARG A 245 39.66 1.00 19.04
N PHE A 246 40.04 1.80 18.05
CA PHE A 246 41.35 1.66 17.42
C PHE A 246 42.23 2.91 17.47
N LYS A 247 41.70 4.04 17.95
CA LYS A 247 42.40 5.34 17.90
C LYS A 247 42.58 6.01 19.27
N GLN A 248 42.14 5.38 20.36
CA GLN A 248 42.25 5.95 21.71
C GLN A 248 43.70 6.22 22.12
N SER A 249 44.64 5.31 21.83
CA SER A 249 46.06 5.49 22.13
C SER A 249 46.79 6.44 21.18
N LYS A 250 46.11 6.97 20.16
CA LYS A 250 46.72 7.77 19.08
C LYS A 250 46.45 9.28 19.19
N CYS A 251 45.49 9.70 20.01
CA CYS A 251 45.29 11.11 20.37
C CYS A 251 44.74 11.21 21.81
N ASN A 252 44.87 12.37 22.45
CA ASN A 252 44.16 12.68 23.70
C ASN A 252 42.83 13.44 23.46
N CYS A 253 42.43 13.62 22.20
CA CYS A 253 41.33 14.48 21.77
C CYS A 253 40.17 13.70 21.15
N TRP A 254 40.24 12.36 21.16
CA TRP A 254 39.26 11.50 20.50
C TRP A 254 37.88 11.60 21.18
N ASP A 255 37.88 11.78 22.49
CA ASP A 255 36.71 11.90 23.36
C ASP A 255 35.92 13.17 23.02
N ALA A 256 36.58 14.32 22.95
CA ALA A 256 35.99 15.56 22.50
C ALA A 256 35.50 15.46 21.04
N THR A 257 36.28 14.82 20.16
CA THR A 257 35.92 14.66 18.75
C THR A 257 34.62 13.87 18.58
N VAL A 258 34.50 12.72 19.24
CA VAL A 258 33.30 11.86 19.21
C VAL A 258 32.16 12.49 20.00
N GLY A 259 32.44 13.09 21.15
CA GLY A 259 31.45 13.76 22.00
C GLY A 259 30.76 14.92 21.29
N GLN A 260 31.52 15.76 20.58
CA GLN A 260 30.95 16.86 19.78
C GLN A 260 30.13 16.34 18.59
N TYR A 261 30.54 15.22 17.98
CA TYR A 261 29.78 14.60 16.90
C TYR A 261 28.42 14.07 17.39
N LEU A 262 28.43 13.32 18.49
CA LEU A 262 27.20 12.82 19.11
C LEU A 262 26.34 13.97 19.65
N GLY A 263 26.94 15.00 20.26
CA GLY A 263 26.26 16.19 20.72
C GLY A 263 25.53 16.93 19.59
N ALA A 264 26.18 17.09 18.43
CA ALA A 264 25.55 17.68 17.25
C ALA A 264 24.38 16.82 16.72
N LEU A 265 24.47 15.48 16.78
CA LEU A 265 23.36 14.60 16.42
C LEU A 265 22.17 14.69 17.40
N VAL A 266 22.45 14.81 18.70
CA VAL A 266 21.43 15.01 19.73
C VAL A 266 20.73 16.36 19.54
N GLN A 267 21.47 17.42 19.23
CA GLN A 267 20.88 18.75 18.96
C GLN A 267 19.95 18.77 17.74
N LEU A 268 20.16 17.87 16.77
CA LEU A 268 19.29 17.70 15.62
C LEU A 268 18.10 16.78 15.89
N ASP A 269 17.95 16.27 17.11
CA ASP A 269 16.95 15.25 17.44
C ASP A 269 17.03 14.05 16.48
N ALA A 270 18.26 13.54 16.30
CA ALA A 270 18.58 12.41 15.41
C ALA A 270 19.40 11.32 16.11
N PHE A 271 19.64 11.44 17.42
CA PHE A 271 20.34 10.43 18.22
C PHE A 271 19.91 10.51 19.71
N PRO A 272 19.76 9.38 20.41
CA PRO A 272 19.80 7.99 19.92
C PRO A 272 18.57 7.65 19.07
N ILE A 273 18.76 6.87 18.01
CA ILE A 273 17.69 6.54 17.04
C ILE A 273 16.56 5.75 17.70
N GLU A 274 16.89 4.96 18.72
CA GLU A 274 15.96 4.16 19.51
C GLU A 274 14.84 4.98 20.13
N ASP A 275 15.17 6.20 20.57
CA ASP A 275 14.22 7.11 21.22
C ASP A 275 13.50 7.97 20.17
N VAL A 276 14.24 8.52 19.22
CA VAL A 276 13.70 9.43 18.19
C VAL A 276 12.64 8.75 17.31
N ILE A 277 12.83 7.48 16.97
CA ILE A 277 11.92 6.74 16.06
C ILE A 277 10.51 6.50 16.64
N THR A 278 10.33 6.72 17.95
CA THR A 278 9.04 6.58 18.62
C THR A 278 8.06 7.69 18.25
N HIS A 279 8.58 8.89 17.99
CA HIS A 279 7.81 10.10 17.70
C HIS A 279 8.18 10.75 16.36
N SER A 280 9.20 10.23 15.66
CA SER A 280 9.59 10.68 14.32
C SER A 280 9.64 9.54 13.31
N SER A 281 9.32 9.84 12.06
CA SER A 281 9.50 8.96 10.92
C SER A 281 10.97 8.88 10.49
N ILE A 282 11.36 7.84 9.75
CA ILE A 282 12.71 7.73 9.20
C ILE A 282 12.98 8.92 8.26
N ARG A 283 12.00 9.32 7.46
CA ARG A 283 12.11 10.46 6.55
C ARG A 283 12.46 11.75 7.30
N GLU A 284 11.75 12.07 8.38
CA GLU A 284 12.01 13.27 9.17
C GLU A 284 13.41 13.27 9.78
N ILE A 285 13.86 12.11 10.31
CA ILE A 285 15.22 11.98 10.84
C ILE A 285 16.26 12.26 9.75
N LEU A 286 16.07 11.71 8.54
CA LEU A 286 16.97 11.98 7.40
C LEU A 286 16.97 13.45 7.00
N GLU A 287 15.83 14.14 7.00
CA GLU A 287 15.77 15.59 6.73
C GLU A 287 16.49 16.42 7.81
N ARG A 288 16.45 16.01 9.08
CA ARG A 288 17.23 16.65 10.15
C ARG A 288 18.73 16.42 9.98
N LEU A 289 19.13 15.20 9.62
CA LEU A 289 20.53 14.86 9.34
C LEU A 289 21.12 15.66 8.17
N LYS A 290 20.31 16.06 7.16
CA LYS A 290 20.78 16.95 6.09
C LYS A 290 21.24 18.33 6.59
N LYS A 291 20.76 18.76 7.77
CA LYS A 291 21.13 20.03 8.41
C LYS A 291 22.35 19.91 9.31
N PHE A 292 22.99 18.73 9.38
CA PHE A 292 24.12 18.47 10.25
C PHE A 292 25.31 19.38 9.95
N LYS A 293 25.88 19.92 11.02
CA LYS A 293 27.09 20.75 11.02
C LYS A 293 28.04 20.24 12.09
N TYR A 294 29.34 20.35 11.82
CA TYR A 294 30.39 19.93 12.74
C TYR A 294 31.39 21.08 12.89
N ASP A 295 31.22 21.86 13.96
CA ASP A 295 31.98 23.10 14.18
C ASP A 295 33.23 22.89 15.04
N TRP A 296 33.44 21.67 15.54
CA TRP A 296 34.63 21.34 16.34
C TRP A 296 35.86 21.16 15.46
N GLN A 297 36.96 21.80 15.85
CA GLN A 297 38.25 21.68 15.17
C GLN A 297 39.25 20.89 16.05
N PRO A 298 39.50 19.61 15.76
CA PRO A 298 40.49 18.82 16.49
C PRO A 298 41.90 19.33 16.22
N LYS A 299 42.73 19.43 17.26
CA LYS A 299 44.14 19.85 17.14
C LYS A 299 45.07 18.78 16.55
N CYS A 300 44.61 17.53 16.39
CA CYS A 300 45.42 16.45 15.85
C CYS A 300 44.97 16.05 14.45
N ASP A 301 45.93 15.66 13.61
CA ASP A 301 45.69 15.28 12.22
C ASP A 301 44.78 14.05 12.09
N ILE A 302 44.85 13.11 13.04
CA ILE A 302 44.07 11.87 13.00
C ILE A 302 42.57 12.14 13.18
N CYS A 303 42.22 13.07 14.08
CA CYS A 303 40.83 13.43 14.36
C CYS A 303 40.34 14.50 13.37
N ALA A 304 41.20 15.44 12.98
CA ALA A 304 40.90 16.43 11.93
C ALA A 304 40.66 15.76 10.56
N GLY A 305 41.35 14.66 10.28
CA GLY A 305 41.15 13.87 9.05
C GLY A 305 39.85 13.03 9.04
N ILE A 306 39.00 13.11 10.06
CA ILE A 306 37.70 12.42 10.05
C ILE A 306 36.65 13.35 9.43
N ASP A 307 36.22 13.00 8.22
CA ASP A 307 35.12 13.71 7.57
C ASP A 307 33.76 13.21 8.08
N TRP A 308 33.26 13.85 9.15
CA TRP A 308 31.95 13.56 9.71
C TRP A 308 30.80 13.94 8.76
N LEU A 309 30.97 14.99 7.94
CA LEU A 309 29.97 15.38 6.95
C LEU A 309 29.78 14.28 5.91
N TYR A 310 30.87 13.66 5.45
CA TYR A 310 30.81 12.50 4.57
C TYR A 310 30.13 11.30 5.24
N VAL A 311 30.41 11.03 6.52
CA VAL A 311 29.74 9.95 7.28
C VAL A 311 28.23 10.15 7.29
N ILE A 312 27.75 11.37 7.56
CA ILE A 312 26.32 11.69 7.55
C ILE A 312 25.72 11.58 6.14
N LYS A 313 26.35 12.19 5.13
CA LYS A 313 25.88 12.11 3.74
C LYS A 313 25.77 10.66 3.27
N LYS A 314 26.79 9.84 3.55
CA LYS A 314 26.79 8.42 3.22
C LYS A 314 25.67 7.68 3.97
N THR A 315 25.49 7.96 5.25
CA THR A 315 24.42 7.35 6.06
C THR A 315 23.04 7.65 5.49
N ILE A 316 22.80 8.88 5.04
CA ILE A 316 21.53 9.28 4.40
C ILE A 316 21.32 8.46 3.13
N VAL A 317 22.30 8.42 2.23
CA VAL A 317 22.21 7.68 0.96
C VAL A 317 22.00 6.18 1.20
N ASP A 318 22.78 5.59 2.10
CA ASP A 318 22.68 4.17 2.43
C ASP A 318 21.30 3.81 3.02
N THR A 319 20.73 4.69 3.86
CA THR A 319 19.41 4.50 4.45
C THR A 319 18.28 4.70 3.42
N GLU A 320 18.37 5.71 2.55
CA GLU A 320 17.38 5.96 1.50
C GLU A 320 17.29 4.83 0.46
N ARG A 321 18.40 4.11 0.25
CA ARG A 321 18.52 2.98 -0.68
C ARG A 321 18.37 1.62 0.01
N TYR A 322 18.11 1.60 1.31
CA TYR A 322 18.04 0.35 2.07
C TYR A 322 16.80 -0.47 1.72
N PHE A 323 15.63 0.16 1.52
CA PHE A 323 14.38 -0.57 1.25
C PHE A 323 13.63 0.05 0.07
N ASP A 324 13.27 -0.79 -0.89
CA ASP A 324 12.64 -0.39 -2.15
C ASP A 324 11.10 -0.56 -2.13
N GLY A 325 10.55 -1.07 -1.03
CA GLY A 325 9.15 -1.50 -0.93
C GLY A 325 9.02 -3.01 -0.99
N LEU A 326 7.87 -3.56 -0.63
CA LEU A 326 7.60 -4.99 -0.76
C LEU A 326 7.45 -5.39 -2.23
N CYS A 327 7.94 -6.59 -2.56
CA CYS A 327 7.91 -7.11 -3.92
C CYS A 327 6.86 -8.22 -4.04
N LEU A 328 5.77 -7.96 -4.77
CA LEU A 328 4.72 -8.95 -5.04
C LEU A 328 5.27 -10.23 -5.66
N ASP A 329 6.23 -10.12 -6.59
CA ASP A 329 6.82 -11.28 -7.25
C ASP A 329 7.63 -12.16 -6.28
N CYS A 330 8.30 -11.55 -5.30
CA CYS A 330 8.99 -12.29 -4.23
C CYS A 330 7.99 -12.97 -3.29
N MET A 331 6.91 -12.28 -2.93
CA MET A 331 5.85 -12.82 -2.08
C MET A 331 5.18 -14.03 -2.74
N ASP A 332 4.77 -13.90 -4.00
CA ASP A 332 4.08 -14.94 -4.77
C ASP A 332 4.95 -16.17 -5.06
N ARG A 333 6.26 -15.97 -5.19
CA ARG A 333 7.25 -17.04 -5.44
C ARG A 333 7.65 -17.80 -4.18
N SER A 334 7.74 -17.10 -3.05
CA SER A 334 8.13 -17.68 -1.76
C SER A 334 6.96 -18.32 -1.01
N LYS A 335 5.71 -17.94 -1.33
CA LYS A 335 4.50 -18.54 -0.77
C LYS A 335 4.42 -20.04 -1.12
N PRO A 336 4.32 -20.94 -0.13
CA PRO A 336 4.14 -22.37 -0.38
C PRO A 336 2.85 -22.63 -1.18
N LYS A 337 2.94 -23.36 -2.28
CA LYS A 337 1.78 -23.71 -3.13
C LYS A 337 1.50 -25.22 -3.02
N GLY A 338 0.50 -25.61 -2.22
CA GLY A 338 0.04 -27.01 -2.09
C GLY A 338 1.17 -28.02 -1.80
N ASN A 339 1.04 -29.24 -2.35
CA ASN A 339 2.03 -30.34 -2.22
C ASN A 339 3.29 -30.13 -3.10
N CYS A 340 3.78 -28.89 -3.24
CA CYS A 340 5.00 -28.65 -3.98
C CYS A 340 6.17 -29.40 -3.33
N LEU A 341 6.69 -30.41 -4.04
CA LEU A 341 7.94 -31.10 -3.73
C LEU A 341 9.01 -30.05 -3.41
N ASP A 342 9.69 -30.21 -2.26
CA ASP A 342 10.66 -29.26 -1.72
C ASP A 342 11.68 -28.79 -2.77
N ASP A 343 12.04 -29.65 -3.73
CA ASP A 343 12.96 -29.33 -4.83
C ASP A 343 12.43 -28.30 -5.82
N LYS A 344 11.13 -28.35 -6.19
CA LYS A 344 10.53 -27.37 -7.10
C LYS A 344 10.41 -26.01 -6.40
N TYR A 345 10.03 -26.03 -5.13
CA TYR A 345 10.01 -24.86 -4.26
C TYR A 345 11.40 -24.23 -4.12
N TRP A 346 12.42 -25.08 -3.97
CA TRP A 346 13.81 -24.66 -3.90
C TRP A 346 14.30 -24.02 -5.20
N LYS A 347 14.14 -24.71 -6.33
CA LYS A 347 14.55 -24.21 -7.66
C LYS A 347 13.86 -22.90 -8.02
N ALA A 348 12.60 -22.73 -7.63
CA ALA A 348 11.88 -21.48 -7.83
C ALA A 348 12.50 -20.31 -7.05
N ASN A 349 13.04 -20.54 -5.84
CA ASN A 349 13.59 -19.52 -4.96
C ASN A 349 15.13 -19.41 -5.00
N ALA A 350 15.81 -20.36 -5.64
CA ALA A 350 17.27 -20.41 -5.75
C ALA A 350 17.86 -19.30 -6.63
N SER A 351 17.04 -18.52 -7.36
CA SER A 351 17.51 -17.43 -8.23
C SER A 351 18.20 -16.28 -7.48
N GLY A 352 18.13 -16.22 -6.15
CA GLY A 352 18.92 -15.29 -5.33
C GLY A 352 20.40 -15.70 -5.17
N THR A 353 20.79 -16.88 -5.64
CA THR A 353 22.18 -17.36 -5.60
C THR A 353 23.05 -16.55 -6.56
N GLY A 354 23.88 -15.64 -6.01
CA GLY A 354 24.72 -14.72 -6.79
C GLY A 354 24.53 -13.23 -6.48
N GLY A 355 23.68 -12.88 -5.50
CA GLY A 355 23.53 -11.50 -5.03
C GLY A 355 22.58 -10.63 -5.85
N ARG A 356 21.95 -11.18 -6.91
CA ARG A 356 20.88 -10.51 -7.68
C ARG A 356 19.51 -10.92 -7.16
N TRP A 357 19.03 -10.19 -6.16
CA TRP A 357 17.80 -10.51 -5.40
C TRP A 357 16.50 -10.19 -6.16
N ASP A 358 16.57 -9.31 -7.16
CA ASP A 358 15.47 -8.89 -8.02
C ASP A 358 15.34 -9.73 -9.31
N HIS A 359 16.07 -10.84 -9.42
CA HIS A 359 15.95 -11.71 -10.59
C HIS A 359 14.50 -12.23 -10.73
N ARG A 360 13.92 -12.03 -11.92
CA ARG A 360 12.51 -12.34 -12.26
C ARG A 360 11.47 -11.52 -11.48
N CYS A 361 11.84 -10.34 -11.00
CA CYS A 361 10.91 -9.38 -10.43
C CYS A 361 10.64 -8.27 -11.44
N ARG A 362 9.41 -7.73 -11.44
CA ARG A 362 8.99 -6.59 -12.26
C ARG A 362 9.56 -5.26 -11.77
N ILE A 363 9.99 -5.23 -10.51
CA ILE A 363 10.67 -4.09 -9.89
C ILE A 363 12.13 -4.47 -9.58
N LYS A 364 13.04 -3.49 -9.71
CA LYS A 364 14.40 -3.62 -9.22
C LYS A 364 14.41 -3.42 -7.71
N HIS A 365 15.10 -4.28 -6.99
CA HIS A 365 15.22 -4.18 -5.56
C HIS A 365 16.44 -4.92 -5.00
N ASN A 366 16.82 -4.56 -3.78
CA ASN A 366 17.96 -5.16 -3.10
C ASN A 366 17.57 -6.35 -2.19
N GLN A 367 18.55 -6.81 -1.40
CA GLN A 367 18.40 -7.93 -0.46
C GLN A 367 17.39 -7.65 0.67
N PRO A 368 17.42 -6.49 1.38
CA PRO A 368 16.39 -6.15 2.36
C PRO A 368 14.97 -6.33 1.85
N THR A 369 14.66 -5.79 0.67
CA THR A 369 13.34 -5.92 0.03
C THR A 369 12.95 -7.39 -0.17
N TRP A 370 13.85 -8.21 -0.73
CA TRP A 370 13.61 -9.64 -0.90
C TRP A 370 13.36 -10.35 0.44
N TYR A 371 14.18 -10.04 1.45
CA TYR A 371 14.17 -10.70 2.75
C TYR A 371 12.86 -10.47 3.51
N VAL A 372 12.35 -9.24 3.49
CA VAL A 372 11.08 -8.90 4.15
C VAL A 372 9.87 -9.35 3.34
N SER A 373 9.97 -9.41 2.00
CA SER A 373 8.91 -9.89 1.11
C SER A 373 8.77 -11.42 1.10
N TRP A 374 9.52 -12.14 1.95
CA TRP A 374 9.51 -13.59 2.00
C TRP A 374 8.33 -14.12 2.82
N LEU A 375 7.44 -14.89 2.19
CA LEU A 375 6.28 -15.55 2.81
C LEU A 375 6.47 -17.07 2.94
N GLY A 376 7.69 -17.54 2.71
CA GLY A 376 8.06 -18.95 2.76
C GLY A 376 8.53 -19.43 4.12
N ARG A 377 9.06 -20.66 4.18
CA ARG A 377 9.68 -21.20 5.39
C ARG A 377 10.98 -20.47 5.73
N ASP A 378 11.22 -20.24 7.02
CA ASP A 378 12.40 -19.53 7.52
C ASP A 378 13.70 -20.28 7.28
N ASP A 379 13.69 -21.61 7.42
CA ASP A 379 14.86 -22.45 7.18
C ASP A 379 15.38 -22.31 5.74
N THR A 380 14.45 -22.21 4.79
CA THR A 380 14.73 -22.03 3.37
C THR A 380 15.32 -20.64 3.13
N ARG A 381 14.72 -19.60 3.69
CA ARG A 381 15.25 -18.23 3.62
C ARG A 381 16.69 -18.16 4.13
N GLN A 382 16.97 -18.76 5.30
CA GLN A 382 18.30 -18.75 5.92
C GLN A 382 19.35 -19.49 5.08
N LYS A 383 18.99 -20.65 4.53
CA LYS A 383 19.88 -21.40 3.63
C LYS A 383 20.16 -20.63 2.34
N LEU A 384 19.16 -19.95 1.75
CA LEU A 384 19.35 -19.10 0.55
C LEU A 384 20.27 -17.91 0.83
N LEU A 385 20.18 -17.30 2.02
CA LEU A 385 21.08 -16.23 2.47
C LEU A 385 22.53 -16.70 2.61
N LYS A 386 22.76 -17.94 3.05
CA LYS A 386 24.10 -18.52 3.23
C LYS A 386 24.76 -18.94 1.91
N GLY A 387 23.98 -19.10 0.84
CA GLY A 387 24.48 -19.56 -0.47
C GLY A 387 24.86 -21.04 -0.49
N ALA A 388 25.17 -21.56 -1.68
CA ALA A 388 25.47 -22.98 -1.92
C ALA A 388 26.71 -23.52 -1.16
N SER A 389 27.55 -22.63 -0.64
CA SER A 389 28.75 -22.96 0.16
C SER A 389 28.49 -23.11 1.67
N GLY A 390 27.29 -22.80 2.16
CA GLY A 390 26.94 -22.87 3.58
C GLY A 390 26.28 -24.20 3.95
N GLY A 391 27.08 -25.28 3.99
CA GLY A 391 26.62 -26.63 4.30
C GLY A 391 25.75 -26.72 5.57
N TYR A 392 24.55 -27.25 5.42
CA TYR A 392 23.73 -27.75 6.51
C TYR A 392 24.41 -29.01 7.06
N ARG A 393 25.07 -28.91 8.22
CA ARG A 393 25.31 -30.09 9.07
C ARG A 393 24.07 -30.23 9.95
N PRO A 394 23.17 -31.19 9.70
CA PRO A 394 22.21 -31.56 10.74
C PRO A 394 23.03 -31.98 11.97
N MET A 395 22.67 -31.48 13.14
CA MET A 395 23.16 -32.09 14.38
C MET A 395 22.76 -33.56 14.31
N LYS A 396 23.76 -34.44 14.33
CA LYS A 396 23.51 -35.83 14.71
C LYS A 396 23.24 -35.79 16.20
N ASP A 397 22.10 -36.32 16.59
CA ASP A 397 21.78 -36.60 17.98
C ASP A 397 22.89 -37.51 18.55
N GLU A 398 23.54 -37.03 19.62
CA GLU A 398 24.27 -37.84 20.60
C GLU A 398 23.61 -37.63 21.96
#